data_AF-A0A5M3W550-F1
#
_entry.id   AF-A0A5M3W550-F1
#
_cell.length_a   1.000
_cell.length_b   1.000
_cell.length_c   1.000
_cell.angle_alpha   90.00
_cell.angle_beta   90.00
_cell.angle_gamma   90.00
#
_symmetry.space_group_name_H-M   'P 1'
#
loop_
_entity.id
_entity.type
_entity.pdbx_description
1 polymer ?
#
loop_
_entity_poly.entity_id
_entity_poly.type
_entity_poly.pdbx_seq_one_letter_code
_entity_poly.pdbx_strand_id
1 'polypeptide(L)'
;MPPLYADDLSGLAHALVVLPTLDPVADHGRRYAERLRAAGTPARLTEYPGATHTFLSMPGLVPQAKAARAEIARSSETTSPGDEDRPSGAPIASSSWTAAGSWRRAPTTSCCAAADATPVSSK
;
A
#
# COMPACT_ATOMS: atom_id res chain seq x y z
N MET A 1 0.57 2.94 21.33
CA MET A 1 -0.70 2.17 21.32
C MET A 1 -0.67 1.28 20.07
N PRO A 2 -0.95 -0.03 20.14
CA PRO A 2 -0.80 -0.93 18.98
C PRO A 2 -1.78 -0.57 17.85
N PRO A 3 -1.35 -0.63 16.56
CA PRO A 3 -2.21 -0.29 15.42
C PRO A 3 -3.43 -1.23 15.29
N LEU A 4 -3.34 -2.42 15.88
CA LEU A 4 -4.47 -3.35 15.99
C LEU A 4 -5.69 -2.74 16.68
N TYR A 5 -5.52 -1.71 17.51
CA TYR A 5 -6.58 -1.05 18.25
C TYR A 5 -6.89 0.36 17.73
N ALA A 6 -6.43 0.71 16.52
CA ALA A 6 -6.88 1.94 15.88
C ALA A 6 -8.41 1.90 15.69
N ASP A 7 -9.06 3.04 15.88
CA ASP A 7 -10.52 3.16 15.74
C ASP A 7 -10.95 2.96 14.29
N ASP A 8 -10.15 3.47 13.35
CA ASP A 8 -10.38 3.37 11.91
C ASP A 8 -9.16 2.79 11.19
N LEU A 9 -9.41 1.86 10.27
CA LEU A 9 -8.43 1.21 9.41
C LEU A 9 -8.85 1.26 7.93
N SER A 10 -9.84 2.09 7.59
CA SER A 10 -10.33 2.27 6.22
C SER A 10 -9.43 3.21 5.41
N GLY A 11 -9.52 3.13 4.08
CA GLY A 11 -8.82 4.05 3.16
C GLY A 11 -7.29 3.93 3.13
N LEU A 12 -6.71 2.93 3.82
CA LEU A 12 -5.28 2.66 3.79
C LEU A 12 -4.86 2.02 2.46
N ALA A 13 -3.56 2.14 2.13
CA ALA A 13 -2.97 1.47 0.97
C ALA A 13 -3.12 -0.05 1.05
N HIS A 14 -3.04 -0.72 -0.10
CA HIS A 14 -3.06 -2.18 -0.15
C HIS A 14 -1.93 -2.76 0.72
N ALA A 15 -2.27 -3.67 1.63
CA ALA A 15 -1.34 -4.24 2.59
C ALA A 15 -0.98 -5.70 2.25
N LEU A 16 0.29 -6.05 2.40
CA LEU A 16 0.74 -7.44 2.53
C LEU A 16 1.17 -7.66 3.99
N VAL A 17 0.55 -8.62 4.66
CA VAL A 17 0.90 -9.06 6.02
C VAL A 17 1.60 -10.42 5.91
N VAL A 18 2.87 -10.47 6.28
CA VAL A 18 3.69 -11.70 6.29
C VAL A 18 3.83 -12.20 7.72
N LEU A 19 3.38 -13.43 8.00
CA LEU A 19 3.36 -13.98 9.36
C LEU A 19 4.19 -15.27 9.50
N PRO A 20 5.20 -15.28 10.39
CA PRO A 20 5.75 -16.53 10.92
C PRO A 20 4.75 -17.19 11.88
N THR A 21 4.55 -18.51 11.79
CA THR A 21 3.57 -19.20 12.65
C THR A 21 4.09 -19.55 14.05
N LEU A 22 5.41 -19.63 14.25
CA LEU A 22 6.04 -19.86 15.56
C LEU A 22 6.51 -18.54 16.18
N ASP A 23 5.60 -17.57 16.21
CA ASP A 23 5.83 -16.23 16.72
C ASP A 23 4.78 -15.91 17.79
N PRO A 24 5.18 -15.45 19.00
CA PRO A 24 4.24 -15.03 20.05
C PRO A 24 3.18 -14.02 19.59
N VAL A 25 3.46 -13.21 18.56
CA VAL A 25 2.51 -12.19 18.06
C VAL A 25 1.79 -12.60 16.78
N ALA A 26 1.89 -13.86 16.34
CA ALA A 26 1.21 -14.35 15.13
C ALA A 26 -0.30 -14.08 15.16
N ASP A 27 -0.95 -14.28 16.31
CA ASP A 27 -2.39 -14.02 16.49
C ASP A 27 -2.75 -12.54 16.33
N HIS A 28 -1.88 -11.63 16.76
CA HIS A 28 -2.10 -10.20 16.55
C HIS A 28 -2.03 -9.85 15.05
N GLY A 29 -1.10 -10.48 14.33
CA GLY A 29 -0.97 -10.33 12.89
C GLY A 29 -2.20 -10.79 12.12
N ARG A 30 -2.75 -11.96 12.48
CA ARG A 30 -3.99 -12.51 11.90
C ARG A 30 -5.16 -11.55 12.10
N ARG A 31 -5.37 -11.14 13.36
CA ARG A 31 -6.43 -10.19 13.73
C ARG A 31 -6.28 -8.85 13.02
N TYR A 32 -5.05 -8.37 12.84
CA TYR A 32 -4.81 -7.11 12.12
C TYR A 32 -5.19 -7.21 10.65
N ALA A 33 -4.80 -8.30 9.97
CA ALA A 33 -5.19 -8.54 8.57
C ALA A 33 -6.72 -8.67 8.41
N GLU A 34 -7.39 -9.32 9.36
CA GLU A 34 -8.85 -9.41 9.40
C GLU A 34 -9.50 -8.04 9.56
N ARG A 35 -9.02 -7.22 10.51
CA ARG A 35 -9.55 -5.87 10.73
C ARG A 35 -9.35 -4.95 9.52
N LEU A 36 -8.20 -5.03 8.83
CA LEU A 36 -7.97 -4.28 7.59
C LEU A 36 -9.02 -4.63 6.53
N ARG A 37 -9.27 -5.93 6.30
CA ARG A 37 -10.29 -6.38 5.34
C ARG A 37 -11.70 -5.95 5.74
N ALA A 38 -12.03 -6.08 7.03
CA ALA A 38 -13.33 -5.70 7.56
C ALA A 38 -13.59 -4.18 7.41
N ALA A 39 -12.55 -3.36 7.50
CA ALA A 39 -12.61 -1.92 7.26
C ALA A 39 -12.60 -1.52 5.76
N GLY A 40 -12.57 -2.49 4.85
CA GLY A 40 -12.54 -2.26 3.40
C GLY A 40 -11.14 -1.97 2.83
N THR A 41 -10.08 -2.03 3.63
CA THR A 41 -8.71 -1.93 3.13
C THR A 41 -8.28 -3.26 2.51
N PRO A 42 -7.82 -3.28 1.25
CA PRO A 42 -7.28 -4.48 0.63
C PRO A 42 -6.07 -5.01 1.40
N ALA A 43 -6.17 -6.23 1.92
CA ALA A 43 -5.08 -6.85 2.65
C ALA A 43 -4.89 -8.33 2.28
N ARG A 44 -3.67 -8.69 1.87
CA ARG A 44 -3.24 -10.09 1.71
C ARG A 44 -2.53 -10.53 2.99
N LEU A 45 -2.81 -11.75 3.42
CA LEU A 45 -2.12 -12.40 4.53
C LEU A 45 -1.42 -13.65 3.99
N THR A 46 -0.13 -13.79 4.27
CA THR A 46 0.63 -14.99 3.94
C THR A 46 1.32 -15.50 5.18
N GLU A 47 1.01 -16.73 5.55
CA GLU A 47 1.61 -17.41 6.70
C GLU A 47 2.75 -18.32 6.23
N TYR A 48 3.81 -18.36 7.03
CA TYR A 48 4.99 -19.20 6.81
C TYR A 48 5.09 -20.23 7.93
N PRO A 49 4.56 -21.46 7.72
CA PRO A 49 4.57 -22.51 8.72
C PRO A 49 5.98 -22.84 9.22
N GLY A 50 6.11 -22.96 10.54
CA GLY A 50 7.38 -23.29 11.20
C GLY A 50 8.41 -22.15 11.23
N ALA A 51 8.12 -21.01 10.60
CA ALA A 51 9.01 -19.85 10.66
C ALA A 51 8.93 -19.17 12.04
N THR A 52 10.06 -18.68 12.53
CA THR A 52 10.19 -17.91 13.77
C THR A 52 10.15 -16.41 13.49
N HIS A 53 9.96 -15.60 14.54
CA HIS A 53 9.82 -14.14 14.47
C HIS A 53 10.77 -13.43 13.48
N THR A 54 12.06 -13.78 13.51
CA THR A 54 13.12 -13.07 12.75
C THR A 54 13.51 -13.74 11.44
N PHE A 55 12.72 -14.68 10.93
CA PHE A 55 13.13 -15.53 9.80
C PHE A 55 13.57 -14.74 8.55
N LEU A 56 12.92 -13.61 8.25
CA LEU A 56 13.22 -12.74 7.10
C LEU A 56 14.68 -12.28 7.02
N SER A 57 15.35 -12.13 8.17
CA SER A 57 16.73 -11.66 8.26
C SER A 57 17.77 -12.74 7.95
N MET A 58 17.35 -14.00 7.84
CA MET A 58 18.25 -15.16 7.71
C MET A 58 18.00 -15.97 6.42
N PRO A 59 18.08 -15.35 5.22
CA PRO A 59 17.79 -16.02 3.95
C PRO A 59 18.73 -17.17 3.60
N GLY A 60 19.92 -17.24 4.22
CA GLY A 60 20.87 -18.35 4.04
C GLY A 60 20.63 -19.54 4.96
N LEU A 61 19.83 -19.36 6.02
CA LEU A 61 19.60 -20.39 7.05
C LEU A 61 18.14 -20.87 7.06
N VAL A 62 17.19 -20.00 6.73
CA VAL A 62 15.76 -20.29 6.73
C VAL A 62 15.22 -20.24 5.30
N PRO A 63 14.89 -21.38 4.67
CA PRO A 63 14.43 -21.43 3.28
C PRO A 63 13.21 -20.53 3.01
N GLN A 64 12.28 -20.45 3.98
CA GLN A 64 11.07 -19.63 3.91
C GLN A 64 11.38 -18.14 3.72
N ALA A 65 12.51 -17.65 4.22
CA ALA A 65 12.86 -16.24 4.15
C ALA A 65 13.11 -15.75 2.71
N LYS A 66 13.65 -16.61 1.84
CA LYS A 66 13.83 -16.27 0.42
C LYS A 66 12.49 -16.10 -0.30
N ALA A 67 11.56 -17.01 -0.05
CA ALA A 67 10.21 -16.95 -0.59
C ALA A 67 9.46 -15.69 -0.11
N ALA A 68 9.50 -15.42 1.20
CA ALA A 68 8.87 -14.24 1.79
C ALA A 68 9.43 -12.92 1.25
N ARG A 69 10.75 -12.82 1.08
CA ARG A 69 11.37 -11.61 0.49
C ARG A 69 10.98 -11.41 -0.97
N ALA A 70 10.89 -12.49 -1.75
CA ALA A 70 10.42 -12.41 -3.13
C ALA A 70 8.94 -12.00 -3.23
N GLU A 71 8.09 -12.46 -2.30
CA GLU A 71 6.70 -12.03 -2.21
C GLU A 71 6.58 -10.53 -1.89
N ILE A 72 7.35 -10.06 -0.90
CA ILE A 72 7.39 -8.64 -0.52
C ILE A 72 7.77 -7.78 -1.72
N ALA A 73 8.84 -8.11 -2.44
CA ALA A 73 9.27 -7.37 -3.63
C ALA A 73 8.17 -7.28 -4.70
N ARG A 74 7.50 -8.40 -4.99
CA ARG A 74 6.41 -8.44 -5.97
C ARG A 74 5.20 -7.61 -5.54
N SER A 75 4.88 -7.59 -4.24
CA SER A 75 3.75 -6.84 -3.71
C SER A 75 3.92 -5.32 -3.86
N SER A 76 5.15 -4.82 -3.74
CA SER A 76 5.44 -3.40 -3.97
C SER A 76 5.30 -3.00 -5.44
N GLU A 77 5.64 -3.89 -6.37
CA GLU A 77 5.54 -3.63 -7.82
C GLU A 77 4.08 -3.43 -8.27
N THR A 78 3.14 -4.16 -7.66
CA THR A 78 1.70 -4.04 -8.02
C THR A 78 1.04 -2.78 -7.45
N THR A 79 1.68 -2.11 -6.47
CA THR A 79 1.10 -0.99 -5.72
C THR A 79 1.48 0.39 -6.28
N SER A 80 2.04 0.45 -7.50
CA SER A 80 2.26 1.72 -8.21
C SER A 80 1.06 2.05 -9.11
N PRO A 81 0.06 2.84 -8.67
CA PRO A 81 -0.78 3.55 -9.61
C PRO A 81 -0.02 4.79 -10.09
N GLY A 82 0.43 4.76 -11.33
CA GLY A 82 0.83 5.95 -12.08
C GLY A 82 2.30 6.00 -12.45
N ASP A 83 2.69 5.28 -13.50
CA ASP A 83 3.85 5.68 -14.30
C ASP A 83 3.78 5.29 -15.79
N GLU A 84 2.74 4.56 -16.23
CA GLU A 84 2.64 4.04 -17.60
C GLU A 84 2.13 5.04 -18.66
N ASP A 85 1.71 6.26 -18.27
CA ASP A 85 1.26 7.31 -19.20
C ASP A 85 2.15 8.57 -19.15
N ARG A 86 3.37 8.44 -18.61
CA ARG A 86 4.29 9.57 -18.39
C ARG A 86 5.18 9.83 -19.63
N PRO A 87 5.08 10.99 -20.30
CA PRO A 87 6.05 11.35 -21.33
C PRO A 87 7.44 11.47 -20.70
N SER A 88 8.42 10.87 -21.37
CA SER A 88 9.84 10.86 -20.98
C SER A 88 10.36 12.29 -20.77
N GLY A 89 10.42 12.74 -19.52
CA GLY A 89 10.98 14.05 -19.14
C GLY A 89 10.27 14.78 -18.01
N ALA A 90 9.08 14.36 -17.57
CA ALA A 90 8.42 15.01 -16.43
C ALA A 90 9.14 14.70 -15.09
N PRO A 91 9.42 15.70 -14.23
CA PRO A 91 10.06 15.48 -12.94
C PRO A 91 9.14 14.70 -12.01
N ILE A 92 9.74 13.81 -11.21
CA ILE A 92 9.03 13.06 -10.17
C ILE A 92 8.37 14.06 -9.20
N ALA A 93 7.04 13.98 -9.07
CA ALA A 93 6.35 14.71 -8.02
C ALA A 93 6.76 14.09 -6.68
N SER A 94 7.65 14.76 -5.96
CA SER A 94 8.01 14.34 -4.61
C SER A 94 6.83 14.61 -3.67
N SER A 95 6.30 13.55 -3.09
CA SER A 95 5.49 13.68 -1.88
C SER A 95 6.41 14.08 -0.74
N SER A 96 6.26 15.28 -0.20
CA SER A 96 6.98 15.73 0.98
C SER A 96 6.11 15.63 2.23
N TRP A 97 6.73 15.20 3.33
CA TRP A 97 6.14 15.25 4.65
C TRP A 97 5.95 16.71 5.06
N THR A 98 4.72 17.13 5.34
CA THR A 98 4.50 18.40 6.02
C THR A 98 4.60 18.20 7.53
N ALA A 99 5.16 19.19 8.22
CA ALA A 99 5.40 19.15 9.67
C ALA A 99 4.14 18.93 10.53
N ALA A 100 2.94 18.98 9.95
CA ALA A 100 1.66 18.71 10.61
C ALA A 100 1.22 17.23 10.59
N GLY A 101 2.07 16.30 10.10
CA GLY A 101 1.79 14.86 10.16
C GLY A 101 0.66 14.36 9.24
N SER A 102 0.22 15.17 8.27
CA SER A 102 -0.77 14.74 7.26
C SER A 102 -0.09 14.44 5.93
N TRP A 103 -0.37 13.25 5.38
CA TRP A 103 -0.10 12.97 3.97
C TRP A 103 -1.03 13.82 3.11
N ARG A 104 -0.49 14.82 2.42
CA ARG A 104 -1.21 15.52 1.36
C ARG A 104 -0.62 15.12 0.02
N ARG A 105 -1.46 14.51 -0.82
CA ARG A 105 -1.19 14.44 -2.26
C ARG A 105 -1.25 15.90 -2.77
N ALA A 106 -0.29 16.31 -3.61
CA ALA A 106 -0.39 17.59 -4.29
C ALA A 106 -1.76 17.66 -4.99
N PRO A 107 -2.48 18.79 -4.94
CA PRO A 107 -3.74 18.91 -5.67
C PRO A 107 -3.43 18.65 -7.14
N THR A 108 -4.00 17.59 -7.70
CA THR A 108 -4.09 17.47 -9.16
C THR A 108 -4.92 18.66 -9.60
N THR A 109 -4.29 19.64 -10.23
CA THR A 109 -5.03 20.62 -11.03
C THR A 109 -5.79 19.81 -12.05
N SER A 110 -7.06 19.54 -11.76
CA SER A 110 -8.01 19.05 -12.74
C SER A 110 -8.05 20.13 -13.81
N CYS A 111 -7.38 19.86 -14.93
CA CYS A 111 -7.51 20.69 -16.13
C CYS A 111 -8.85 20.35 -16.78
N CYS A 112 -9.95 20.73 -16.12
CA CYS A 112 -11.21 20.98 -16.81
C CYS A 112 -11.11 22.38 -17.40
N ALA A 113 -10.44 22.50 -18.54
CA ALA A 113 -10.50 23.68 -19.38
C ALA A 113 -11.47 23.40 -20.54
N ALA A 114 -12.67 23.97 -20.40
CA ALA A 114 -13.61 24.42 -21.43
C ALA A 114 -13.73 23.61 -22.73
N ALA A 115 -14.84 22.86 -22.87
CA ALA A 115 -15.39 22.54 -24.17
C ALA A 115 -16.10 23.79 -24.75
N ASP A 116 -15.74 24.12 -25.98
CA ASP A 116 -16.28 25.20 -26.82
C ASP A 116 -17.82 25.25 -26.84
N ALA A 117 -18.37 26.44 -26.61
CA ALA A 117 -19.74 26.79 -26.96
C ALA A 117 -19.72 27.73 -28.18
N THR A 118 -20.04 27.22 -29.36
CA THR A 118 -20.34 28.02 -30.55
C THR A 118 -21.78 28.55 -30.48
N PRO A 119 -22.04 29.85 -30.73
CA PRO A 119 -23.40 30.34 -30.86
C PRO A 119 -23.92 30.07 -32.28
N VAL A 120 -25.04 29.37 -32.38
CA VAL A 120 -25.88 29.29 -33.58
C VAL A 120 -26.69 30.59 -33.73
N SER A 121 -26.62 31.17 -34.93
CA SER A 121 -27.38 32.37 -35.32
C SER A 121 -28.77 31.97 -35.85
N SER A 122 -29.81 32.70 -35.46
CA SER A 122 -31.08 32.71 -36.21
C SER A 122 -31.80 34.05 -36.06
N LYS A 123 -31.82 34.76 -37.18
CA LYS A 123 -32.82 35.67 -37.78
C LYS A 123 -33.76 36.48 -36.88
#